data_AF-W6YIB7-F1
#
_entry.id   AF-W6YIB7-F1
#
_cell.length_a   1.000
_cell.length_b   1.000
_cell.length_c   1.000
_cell.angle_alpha   90.00
_cell.angle_beta   90.00
_cell.angle_gamma   90.00
#
_symmetry.space_group_name_H-M   'P 1'
#
loop_
_entity.id
_entity.type
_entity.pdbx_description
1 polymer ?
#
loop_
_entity_poly.entity_id
_entity_poly.type
_entity_poly.pdbx_seq_one_letter_code
_entity_poly.pdbx_strand_id
1 'polypeptide(L)'
;MAAPGGKFFIQDKLDIPAKHHESFEQLWETKWKKPAEMGVYPFMFGTASDFEPIVAEMVKNNMREPYNWDTYARTFFPQAENLASIARSAEANGETEKASEYYLRSSAVYRIARFPAPRSPVQREAWAKGKEVCLKGLSMREHPVHEILIPHTHRNEFDGHDIPVYHLLPATASPSSPVPLLIIFTGLDGYRTELAVWMEGFRRNGIATLVLEIPGTGDCPADPSDPTSPDRLYSSLLDWVSQQSSLDAAKTAIWAFSTGGYYAIRVAHTHAAQLAGVVALGGGCHHMFDKTWLDHVNHLEYPFDLADTLAHKFGYGTDVPRFKDEASTKFSLLNDGTLDRKECARLLLVNGTEDEIFPIDDYYLALQRGEPKEVRFVSGVKHMGEPESFGVIMRWLYRLWGVEADIGAQMGTLMFKPKY
;
A
#
# COMPACT_ATOMS: atom_id res chain seq x y z
N MET A 1 1.35 -7.65 -25.25
CA MET A 1 1.58 -6.41 -26.02
C MET A 1 0.67 -5.37 -25.41
N ALA A 2 1.21 -4.21 -25.07
CA ALA A 2 0.44 -3.02 -24.73
C ALA A 2 -0.61 -2.72 -25.84
N ALA A 3 -1.57 -1.84 -25.54
CA ALA A 3 -2.73 -1.43 -26.34
C ALA A 3 -2.60 -1.53 -27.89
N PRO A 4 -3.72 -1.57 -28.65
CA PRO A 4 -3.70 -1.76 -30.10
C PRO A 4 -2.63 -0.91 -30.80
N GLY A 5 -1.66 -1.56 -31.45
CA GLY A 5 -0.52 -0.89 -32.10
C GLY A 5 0.84 -1.07 -31.41
N GLY A 6 0.92 -1.81 -30.30
CA GLY A 6 2.20 -2.15 -29.65
C GLY A 6 2.83 -0.98 -28.88
N LYS A 7 2.00 -0.04 -28.42
CA LYS A 7 2.40 1.14 -27.65
C LYS A 7 1.70 1.13 -26.29
N PHE A 8 2.38 1.64 -25.27
CA PHE A 8 1.73 1.91 -23.97
C PHE A 8 0.65 2.98 -24.12
N PHE A 9 -0.38 2.95 -23.29
CA PHE A 9 -1.38 4.03 -23.25
C PHE A 9 -0.75 5.41 -23.03
N ILE A 10 0.34 5.45 -22.27
CA ILE A 10 1.11 6.66 -21.95
C ILE A 10 2.42 6.78 -22.76
N GLN A 11 2.49 6.14 -23.94
CA GLN A 11 3.70 6.08 -24.76
C GLN A 11 4.34 7.46 -24.98
N ASP A 12 3.51 8.47 -25.26
CA ASP A 12 3.97 9.83 -25.58
C ASP A 12 4.52 10.59 -24.34
N LYS A 13 4.38 10.01 -23.14
CA LYS A 13 4.85 10.59 -21.87
C LYS A 13 6.11 9.93 -21.34
N LEU A 14 6.53 8.77 -21.86
CA LEU A 14 7.68 8.01 -21.33
C LEU A 14 8.98 8.82 -21.33
N ASP A 15 9.12 9.77 -22.25
CA ASP A 15 10.31 10.61 -22.41
C ASP A 15 10.15 12.01 -21.79
N ILE A 16 9.10 12.25 -21.00
CA ILE A 16 8.83 13.54 -20.37
C ILE A 16 9.08 13.44 -18.87
N PRO A 17 10.25 13.89 -18.37
CA PRO A 17 10.53 13.87 -16.94
C PRO A 17 9.56 14.73 -16.15
N ALA A 18 9.10 14.22 -15.03
CA ALA A 18 8.31 14.99 -14.09
C ALA A 18 9.20 15.94 -13.28
N LYS A 19 8.69 17.15 -13.06
CA LYS A 19 9.43 18.25 -12.42
C LYS A 19 9.93 17.90 -11.01
N HIS A 20 9.22 17.04 -10.28
CA HIS A 20 9.59 16.63 -8.92
C HIS A 20 10.93 15.89 -8.82
N HIS A 21 11.51 15.41 -9.92
CA HIS A 21 12.83 14.79 -9.92
C HIS A 21 14.00 15.79 -10.00
N GLU A 22 13.75 17.09 -10.24
CA GLU A 22 14.82 18.09 -10.35
C GLU A 22 15.53 18.37 -9.01
N SER A 23 14.78 18.33 -7.90
CA SER A 23 15.28 18.51 -6.53
C SER A 23 14.21 18.14 -5.50
N PHE A 24 14.60 17.98 -4.23
CA PHE A 24 13.64 17.81 -3.14
C PHE A 24 12.69 19.02 -3.01
N GLU A 25 13.16 20.23 -3.31
CA GLU A 25 12.31 21.43 -3.34
C GLU A 25 11.17 21.29 -4.35
N GLN A 26 11.50 20.83 -5.58
CA GLN A 26 10.49 20.59 -6.60
C GLN A 26 9.57 19.44 -6.22
N LEU A 27 10.08 18.38 -5.61
CA LEU A 27 9.26 17.31 -5.06
C LEU A 27 8.23 17.84 -4.06
N TRP A 28 8.66 18.66 -3.11
CA TRP A 28 7.77 19.29 -2.16
C TRP A 28 6.73 20.17 -2.84
N GLU A 29 7.17 21.17 -3.61
CA GLU A 29 6.26 22.20 -4.15
C GLU A 29 5.30 21.67 -5.22
N THR A 30 5.71 20.67 -6.00
CA THR A 30 4.90 20.21 -7.15
C THR A 30 4.08 18.96 -6.86
N LYS A 31 4.50 18.11 -5.91
CA LYS A 31 3.85 16.82 -5.66
C LYS A 31 3.36 16.64 -4.23
N TRP A 32 4.09 17.12 -3.22
CA TRP A 32 3.85 16.72 -1.83
C TRP A 32 3.17 17.76 -0.94
N LYS A 33 3.39 19.05 -1.17
CA LYS A 33 2.85 20.14 -0.34
C LYS A 33 1.33 20.09 -0.21
N LYS A 34 0.62 20.01 -1.33
CA LYS A 34 -0.85 19.93 -1.32
C LYS A 34 -1.38 18.67 -0.63
N PRO A 35 -0.87 17.45 -0.91
CA PRO A 35 -1.22 16.27 -0.12
C PRO A 35 -0.92 16.40 1.38
N ALA A 36 0.19 17.03 1.76
CA ALA A 36 0.54 17.29 3.15
C ALA A 36 -0.42 18.27 3.84
N GLU A 37 -0.84 19.33 3.16
CA GLU A 37 -1.86 20.28 3.63
C GLU A 37 -3.24 19.60 3.79
N MET A 38 -3.54 18.63 2.93
CA MET A 38 -4.79 17.87 2.97
C MET A 38 -4.78 16.69 3.95
N GLY A 39 -3.61 16.28 4.47
CA GLY A 39 -3.46 15.11 5.34
C GLY A 39 -3.82 13.79 4.63
N VAL A 40 -3.60 13.71 3.32
CA VAL A 40 -3.85 12.51 2.49
C VAL A 40 -2.54 11.86 2.06
N TYR A 41 -2.60 10.71 1.39
CA TYR A 41 -1.41 9.97 0.96
C TYR A 41 -0.33 10.85 0.32
N PRO A 42 0.96 10.72 0.72
CA PRO A 42 1.51 9.83 1.76
C PRO A 42 1.51 10.42 3.19
N PHE A 43 0.83 11.53 3.45
CA PHE A 43 0.86 12.32 4.69
C PHE A 43 -0.29 12.05 5.67
N MET A 44 -0.98 10.91 5.54
CA MET A 44 -2.03 10.49 6.48
C MET A 44 -1.52 10.51 7.93
N PHE A 45 -2.35 10.98 8.85
CA PHE A 45 -2.02 11.21 10.27
C PHE A 45 -0.99 12.32 10.57
N GLY A 46 -0.52 13.05 9.56
CA GLY A 46 0.36 14.20 9.73
C GLY A 46 -0.30 15.51 9.28
N THR A 47 0.38 16.62 9.53
CA THR A 47 0.04 17.94 8.97
C THR A 47 1.26 18.53 8.26
N ALA A 48 1.05 19.43 7.30
CA ALA A 48 2.15 20.08 6.56
C ALA A 48 3.21 20.72 7.48
N SER A 49 2.80 21.30 8.61
CA SER A 49 3.72 21.91 9.58
C SER A 49 4.64 20.90 10.28
N ASP A 50 4.29 19.61 10.29
CA ASP A 50 5.19 18.56 10.79
C ASP A 50 6.41 18.38 9.87
N PHE A 51 6.31 18.80 8.60
CA PHE A 51 7.34 18.60 7.57
C PHE A 51 8.11 19.88 7.23
N GLU A 52 7.57 21.07 7.51
CA GLU A 52 8.20 22.36 7.19
C GLU A 52 9.68 22.48 7.66
N PRO A 53 10.06 22.10 8.90
CA PRO A 53 11.46 22.18 9.33
C PRO A 53 12.38 21.23 8.55
N ILE A 54 11.85 20.07 8.17
CA ILE A 54 12.57 19.06 7.39
C ILE A 54 12.77 19.56 5.96
N VAL A 55 11.72 20.09 5.34
CA VAL A 55 11.77 20.67 4.00
C VAL A 55 12.79 21.79 3.95
N ALA A 56 12.78 22.71 4.92
CA ALA A 56 13.76 23.79 5.00
C ALA A 56 15.22 23.27 5.04
N GLU A 57 15.49 22.21 5.82
CA GLU A 57 16.82 21.61 5.91
C GLU A 57 17.20 20.85 4.62
N MET A 58 16.26 20.14 3.99
CA MET A 58 16.48 19.45 2.71
C MET A 58 16.82 20.44 1.58
N VAL A 59 16.08 21.56 1.50
CA VAL A 59 16.29 22.63 0.51
C VAL A 59 17.62 23.32 0.75
N LYS A 60 17.93 23.67 2.01
CA LYS A 60 19.23 24.27 2.39
C LYS A 60 20.42 23.39 1.99
N ASN A 61 20.29 22.07 2.14
CA ASN A 61 21.31 21.10 1.75
C ASN A 61 21.28 20.75 0.26
N ASN A 62 20.36 21.31 -0.51
CA ASN A 62 20.21 21.10 -1.95
C ASN A 62 20.11 19.60 -2.31
N MET A 63 19.35 18.86 -1.51
CA MET A 63 19.14 17.42 -1.71
C MET A 63 18.37 17.15 -3.01
N ARG A 64 18.85 16.16 -3.75
CA ARG A 64 18.32 15.75 -5.06
C ARG A 64 18.78 14.33 -5.39
N GLU A 65 18.23 13.77 -6.46
CA GLU A 65 18.65 12.48 -6.99
C GLU A 65 20.08 12.51 -7.55
N PRO A 66 20.85 11.40 -7.44
CA PRO A 66 20.55 10.23 -6.64
C PRO A 66 20.70 10.52 -5.14
N TYR A 67 19.74 10.09 -4.33
CA TYR A 67 19.78 10.30 -2.88
C TYR A 67 20.75 9.33 -2.19
N ASN A 68 21.49 9.83 -1.20
CA ASN A 68 22.01 8.95 -0.16
C ASN A 68 20.87 8.65 0.81
N TRP A 69 20.37 7.41 0.80
CA TRP A 69 19.20 7.00 1.58
C TRP A 69 19.38 7.12 3.10
N ASP A 70 20.60 6.94 3.60
CA ASP A 70 20.87 7.11 5.03
C ASP A 70 20.85 8.58 5.44
N THR A 71 21.46 9.47 4.64
CA THR A 71 21.39 10.92 4.85
C THR A 71 19.97 11.43 4.72
N TYR A 72 19.25 11.03 3.67
CA TYR A 72 17.86 11.37 3.44
C TYR A 72 17.01 11.01 4.66
N ALA A 73 17.05 9.75 5.10
CA ALA A 73 16.24 9.28 6.22
C ALA A 73 16.58 10.01 7.51
N ARG A 74 17.89 10.21 7.80
CA ARG A 74 18.36 10.83 9.05
C ARG A 74 17.83 12.26 9.23
N THR A 75 17.65 13.02 8.16
CA THR A 75 17.16 14.41 8.23
C THR A 75 15.76 14.52 8.84
N PHE A 76 14.94 13.47 8.79
CA PHE A 76 13.59 13.46 9.36
C PHE A 76 13.56 13.18 10.87
N PHE A 77 14.60 12.56 11.42
CA PHE A 77 14.59 12.01 12.78
C PHE A 77 14.37 13.06 13.87
N PRO A 78 15.05 14.23 13.84
CA PRO A 78 14.89 15.22 14.92
C PRO A 78 13.43 15.65 15.11
N GLN A 79 12.70 15.83 14.00
CA GLN A 79 11.32 16.24 14.03
C GLN A 79 10.37 15.10 14.44
N ALA A 80 10.62 13.87 13.96
CA ALA A 80 9.86 12.70 14.39
C ALA A 80 10.02 12.44 15.91
N GLU A 81 11.24 12.58 16.43
CA GLU A 81 11.56 12.43 17.85
C GLU A 81 10.95 13.54 18.71
N ASN A 82 10.92 14.78 18.22
CA ASN A 82 10.25 15.90 18.86
C ASN A 82 8.75 15.61 19.04
N LEU A 83 8.05 15.19 17.97
CA LEU A 83 6.63 14.84 18.03
C LEU A 83 6.37 13.68 19.00
N ALA A 84 7.22 12.63 18.98
CA ALA A 84 7.12 11.53 19.93
C ALA A 84 7.36 11.98 21.38
N SER A 85 8.20 13.00 21.60
CA SER A 85 8.43 13.57 22.93
C SER A 85 7.18 14.27 23.45
N ILE A 86 6.51 15.06 22.61
CA ILE A 86 5.23 15.69 22.94
C ILE A 86 4.18 14.62 23.29
N ALA A 87 4.12 13.53 22.52
CA ALA A 87 3.24 12.41 22.79
C ALA A 87 3.47 11.77 24.17
N ARG A 88 4.74 11.49 24.52
CA ARG A 88 5.12 10.94 25.83
C ARG A 88 4.75 11.88 26.99
N SER A 89 4.95 13.18 26.83
CA SER A 89 4.56 14.17 27.85
C SER A 89 3.03 14.23 28.01
N ALA A 90 2.28 14.22 26.91
CA ALA A 90 0.82 14.16 26.95
C ALA A 90 0.33 12.87 27.63
N GLU A 91 0.96 11.72 27.33
CA GLU A 91 0.65 10.44 27.96
C GLU A 91 0.89 10.47 29.48
N ALA A 92 2.04 11.00 29.91
CA ALA A 92 2.38 11.14 31.34
C ALA A 92 1.40 12.06 32.09
N ASN A 93 0.78 13.00 31.40
CA ASN A 93 -0.22 13.92 31.95
C ASN A 93 -1.66 13.37 31.85
N GLY A 94 -1.87 12.15 31.35
CA GLY A 94 -3.20 11.57 31.15
C GLY A 94 -3.99 12.15 29.97
N GLU A 95 -3.35 12.88 29.06
CA GLU A 95 -3.95 13.47 27.87
C GLU A 95 -4.00 12.45 26.71
N THR A 96 -4.75 11.36 26.86
CA THR A 96 -4.72 10.19 25.96
C THR A 96 -4.94 10.52 24.48
N GLU A 97 -5.93 11.36 24.14
CA GLU A 97 -6.24 11.73 22.75
C GLU A 97 -5.08 12.50 22.10
N LYS A 98 -4.49 13.45 22.84
CA LYS A 98 -3.34 14.23 22.38
C LYS A 98 -2.09 13.37 22.22
N ALA A 99 -1.85 12.46 23.17
CA ALA A 99 -0.75 11.51 23.06
C ALA A 99 -0.90 10.63 21.81
N SER A 100 -2.10 10.06 21.58
CA SER A 100 -2.41 9.29 20.37
C SER A 100 -2.11 10.10 19.11
N GLU A 101 -2.60 11.33 19.02
CA GLU A 101 -2.40 12.20 17.85
C GLU A 101 -0.92 12.44 17.56
N TYR A 102 -0.13 12.83 18.56
CA TYR A 102 1.30 13.13 18.37
C TYR A 102 2.13 11.88 18.08
N TYR A 103 1.78 10.71 18.62
CA TYR A 103 2.40 9.44 18.22
C TYR A 103 2.15 9.12 16.74
N LEU A 104 0.93 9.35 16.25
CA LEU A 104 0.58 9.14 14.83
C LEU A 104 1.25 10.17 13.91
N ARG A 105 1.35 11.44 14.33
CA ARG A 105 2.11 12.47 13.60
C ARG A 105 3.60 12.12 13.51
N SER A 106 4.20 11.64 14.60
CA SER A 106 5.57 11.10 14.59
C SER A 106 5.72 9.94 13.59
N SER A 107 4.75 9.03 13.56
CA SER A 107 4.72 7.94 12.56
C SER A 107 4.68 8.47 11.12
N ALA A 108 3.87 9.49 10.85
CA ALA A 108 3.80 10.11 9.52
C ALA A 108 5.15 10.69 9.08
N VAL A 109 5.92 11.28 9.99
CA VAL A 109 7.28 11.76 9.69
C VAL A 109 8.25 10.60 9.42
N TYR A 110 8.26 9.56 10.26
CA TYR A 110 9.08 8.37 10.03
C TYR A 110 8.72 7.64 8.73
N ARG A 111 7.45 7.68 8.31
CA ARG A 111 7.01 7.14 7.03
C ARG A 111 7.75 7.81 5.89
N ILE A 112 7.75 9.14 5.80
CA ILE A 112 8.45 9.85 4.73
C ILE A 112 9.98 9.65 4.83
N ALA A 113 10.52 9.49 6.04
CA ALA A 113 11.93 9.16 6.24
C ALA A 113 12.36 7.84 5.60
N ARG A 114 11.47 6.84 5.53
CA ARG A 114 11.76 5.53 4.90
C ARG A 114 11.40 5.45 3.42
N PHE A 115 10.88 6.51 2.80
CA PHE A 115 10.59 6.49 1.36
C PHE A 115 11.87 6.30 0.54
N PRO A 116 11.79 5.63 -0.63
CA PRO A 116 10.63 4.91 -1.15
C PRO A 116 10.45 3.50 -0.58
N ALA A 117 11.47 2.94 0.10
CA ALA A 117 11.44 1.65 0.77
C ALA A 117 12.52 1.60 1.87
N PRO A 118 12.40 0.73 2.90
CA PRO A 118 13.42 0.54 3.93
C PRO A 118 14.66 -0.22 3.42
N ARG A 119 15.33 0.32 2.40
CA ARG A 119 16.45 -0.34 1.70
C ARG A 119 17.82 -0.02 2.28
N SER A 120 17.96 1.05 3.05
CA SER A 120 19.19 1.37 3.80
C SER A 120 19.07 1.07 5.30
N PRO A 121 20.19 0.97 6.04
CA PRO A 121 20.16 0.80 7.49
C PRO A 121 19.32 1.86 8.23
N VAL A 122 19.45 3.14 7.86
CA VAL A 122 18.70 4.22 8.53
C VAL A 122 17.23 4.25 8.11
N GLN A 123 16.89 3.89 6.87
CA GLN A 123 15.48 3.74 6.50
C GLN A 123 14.83 2.54 7.22
N ARG A 124 15.58 1.46 7.49
CA ARG A 124 15.11 0.35 8.36
C ARG A 124 14.91 0.80 9.80
N GLU A 125 15.80 1.66 10.31
CA GLU A 125 15.62 2.29 11.63
C GLU A 125 14.36 3.15 11.68
N ALA A 126 14.12 3.97 10.64
CA ALA A 126 12.91 4.77 10.50
C ALA A 126 11.65 3.89 10.45
N TRP A 127 11.69 2.76 9.74
CA TRP A 127 10.60 1.79 9.73
C TRP A 127 10.32 1.21 11.11
N ALA A 128 11.36 0.75 11.82
CA ALA A 128 11.21 0.19 13.16
C ALA A 128 10.57 1.20 14.14
N LYS A 129 11.11 2.42 14.21
CA LYS A 129 10.60 3.49 15.08
C LYS A 129 9.19 3.95 14.67
N GLY A 130 8.96 4.09 13.36
CA GLY A 130 7.70 4.52 12.79
C GLY A 130 6.54 3.56 13.08
N LYS A 131 6.80 2.24 13.07
CA LYS A 131 5.84 1.22 13.50
C LYS A 131 5.51 1.32 14.98
N GLU A 132 6.53 1.43 15.82
CA GLU A 132 6.36 1.47 17.29
C GLU A 132 5.43 2.63 17.70
N VAL A 133 5.74 3.84 17.23
CA VAL A 133 4.90 5.01 17.55
C VAL A 133 3.53 4.94 16.85
N CYS A 134 3.43 4.36 15.65
CA CYS A 134 2.14 4.15 14.99
C CYS A 134 1.22 3.27 15.84
N LEU A 135 1.69 2.07 16.20
CA LEU A 135 0.90 1.10 16.95
C LEU A 135 0.50 1.67 18.31
N LYS A 136 1.44 2.34 18.99
CA LYS A 136 1.15 3.06 20.25
C LYS A 136 0.03 4.09 20.07
N GLY A 137 0.12 4.92 19.04
CA GLY A 137 -0.90 5.93 18.74
C GLY A 137 -2.26 5.30 18.43
N LEU A 138 -2.30 4.27 17.58
CA LEU A 138 -3.53 3.58 17.19
C LEU A 138 -4.16 2.80 18.37
N SER A 139 -3.35 2.23 19.27
CA SER A 139 -3.85 1.47 20.43
C SER A 139 -4.46 2.36 21.52
N MET A 140 -4.21 3.68 21.47
CA MET A 140 -4.77 4.66 22.41
C MET A 140 -6.11 5.22 21.98
N ARG A 141 -6.58 4.90 20.76
CA ARG A 141 -7.88 5.34 20.25
C ARG A 141 -9.01 4.59 20.96
N GLU A 142 -10.20 5.18 20.93
CA GLU A 142 -11.43 4.57 21.48
C GLU A 142 -11.65 3.13 20.96
N HIS A 143 -11.34 2.90 19.68
CA HIS A 143 -11.38 1.60 19.04
C HIS A 143 -9.93 1.22 18.68
N PRO A 144 -9.22 0.52 19.57
CA PRO A 144 -7.79 0.27 19.40
C PRO A 144 -7.53 -0.69 18.24
N VAL A 145 -6.54 -0.36 17.41
CA VAL A 145 -5.95 -1.30 16.46
C VAL A 145 -4.95 -2.18 17.20
N HIS A 146 -4.97 -3.48 16.91
CA HIS A 146 -4.04 -4.45 17.47
C HIS A 146 -3.11 -5.00 16.40
N GLU A 147 -1.86 -5.26 16.75
CA GLU A 147 -0.98 -6.08 15.94
C GLU A 147 -1.19 -7.55 16.30
N ILE A 148 -1.38 -8.38 15.27
CA ILE A 148 -1.43 -9.83 15.40
C ILE A 148 -0.28 -10.41 14.57
N LEU A 149 0.46 -11.34 15.16
CA LEU A 149 1.45 -12.14 14.47
C LEU A 149 0.79 -13.47 14.07
N ILE A 150 0.34 -13.56 12.83
CA ILE A 150 -0.31 -14.77 12.31
C ILE A 150 0.78 -15.80 11.97
N PRO A 151 0.71 -17.05 12.47
CA PRO A 151 1.69 -18.06 12.10
C PRO A 151 1.70 -18.32 10.59
N HIS A 152 2.88 -18.24 9.96
CA HIS A 152 3.10 -18.58 8.56
C HIS A 152 3.24 -20.10 8.44
N THR A 153 2.11 -20.82 8.46
CA THR A 153 2.02 -22.29 8.55
C THR A 153 2.44 -23.01 7.27
N HIS A 154 2.27 -22.38 6.11
CA HIS A 154 2.66 -22.93 4.81
C HIS A 154 4.06 -22.53 4.36
N ARG A 155 4.82 -21.81 5.18
CA ARG A 155 6.14 -21.27 4.86
C ARG A 155 7.14 -22.36 4.46
N ASN A 156 8.10 -22.01 3.60
CA ASN A 156 9.30 -22.82 3.40
C ASN A 156 10.44 -22.36 4.33
N GLU A 157 11.65 -22.86 4.13
CA GLU A 157 12.83 -22.53 4.95
C GLU A 157 13.39 -21.11 4.75
N PHE A 158 13.02 -20.43 3.65
CA PHE A 158 13.45 -19.07 3.32
C PHE A 158 12.45 -18.00 3.73
N ASP A 159 11.21 -18.42 3.99
CA ASP A 159 10.15 -17.56 4.49
C ASP A 159 10.27 -17.34 6.01
N GLY A 160 9.90 -16.15 6.47
CA GLY A 160 9.76 -15.83 7.89
C GLY A 160 8.61 -16.58 8.58
N HIS A 161 8.64 -16.58 9.92
CA HIS A 161 7.75 -17.38 10.76
C HIS A 161 6.34 -16.80 10.94
N ASP A 162 6.21 -15.48 10.94
CA ASP A 162 4.99 -14.79 11.34
C ASP A 162 4.62 -13.70 10.32
N ILE A 163 3.33 -13.58 10.04
CA ILE A 163 2.73 -12.55 9.19
C ILE A 163 2.18 -11.46 10.12
N PRO A 164 2.87 -10.31 10.27
CA PRO A 164 2.35 -9.22 11.07
C PRO A 164 1.19 -8.55 10.35
N VAL A 165 0.08 -8.37 11.05
CA VAL A 165 -1.11 -7.69 10.54
C VAL A 165 -1.63 -6.68 11.55
N TYR A 166 -2.14 -5.55 11.07
CA TYR A 166 -2.98 -4.69 11.88
C TYR A 166 -4.43 -5.14 11.77
N HIS A 167 -5.07 -5.37 12.91
CA HIS A 167 -6.42 -5.90 13.02
C HIS A 167 -7.32 -4.92 13.80
N LEU A 168 -8.48 -4.62 13.22
CA LEU A 168 -9.54 -3.86 13.87
C LEU A 168 -10.86 -4.60 13.70
N LEU A 169 -11.46 -4.96 14.83
CA LEU A 169 -12.70 -5.70 14.90
C LEU A 169 -13.82 -4.78 15.42
N PRO A 170 -14.99 -4.69 14.75
CA PRO A 170 -16.15 -4.02 15.30
C PRO A 170 -16.57 -4.66 16.63
N ALA A 171 -17.01 -3.85 17.59
CA ALA A 171 -17.46 -4.35 18.89
C ALA A 171 -18.68 -5.30 18.80
N THR A 172 -19.40 -5.27 17.68
CA THR A 172 -20.54 -6.16 17.38
C THR A 172 -20.12 -7.55 16.93
N ALA A 173 -18.86 -7.76 16.55
CA ALA A 173 -18.39 -9.03 16.03
C ALA A 173 -18.25 -10.07 17.15
N SER A 174 -18.85 -11.23 16.94
CA SER A 174 -18.83 -12.34 17.90
C SER A 174 -19.12 -13.66 17.20
N PRO A 175 -18.87 -14.82 17.83
CA PRO A 175 -19.19 -16.12 17.23
C PRO A 175 -20.66 -16.29 16.82
N SER A 176 -21.59 -15.62 17.52
CA SER A 176 -23.02 -15.66 17.21
C SER A 176 -23.46 -14.58 16.20
N SER A 177 -22.57 -13.63 15.88
CA SER A 177 -22.81 -12.56 14.91
C SER A 177 -21.50 -12.26 14.18
N PRO A 178 -21.02 -13.19 13.34
CA PRO A 178 -19.79 -12.99 12.58
C PRO A 178 -19.97 -11.85 11.58
N VAL A 179 -18.90 -11.06 11.37
CA VAL A 179 -18.93 -9.88 10.49
C VAL A 179 -18.10 -10.10 9.22
N PRO A 180 -18.40 -9.40 8.11
CA PRO A 180 -17.55 -9.43 6.93
C PRO A 180 -16.12 -8.97 7.24
N LEU A 181 -15.15 -9.49 6.49
CA LEU A 181 -13.75 -9.10 6.59
C LEU A 181 -13.28 -8.43 5.31
N LEU A 182 -12.65 -7.26 5.46
CA LEU A 182 -11.81 -6.65 4.45
C LEU A 182 -10.33 -6.86 4.78
N ILE A 183 -9.58 -7.44 3.86
CA ILE A 183 -8.13 -7.54 3.93
C ILE A 183 -7.52 -6.49 2.99
N ILE A 184 -6.70 -5.60 3.52
CA ILE A 184 -6.01 -4.57 2.76
C ILE A 184 -4.58 -5.03 2.49
N PHE A 185 -4.26 -5.22 1.21
CA PHE A 185 -2.88 -5.41 0.78
C PHE A 185 -2.25 -4.05 0.51
N THR A 186 -1.09 -3.83 1.11
CA THR A 186 -0.30 -2.61 0.97
C THR A 186 0.24 -2.40 -0.44
N GLY A 187 0.78 -1.20 -0.68
CA GLY A 187 1.49 -0.85 -1.91
C GLY A 187 3.01 -1.04 -1.82
N LEU A 188 3.74 -0.36 -2.71
CA LEU A 188 5.21 -0.34 -2.70
C LEU A 188 5.78 0.36 -1.46
N ASP A 189 5.14 1.44 -1.07
CA ASP A 189 5.59 2.43 -0.09
C ASP A 189 4.52 2.75 0.97
N GLY A 190 3.24 2.54 0.66
CA GLY A 190 2.12 2.60 1.60
C GLY A 190 1.92 1.31 2.40
N TYR A 191 2.37 1.27 3.67
CA TYR A 191 2.37 0.10 4.58
C TYR A 191 1.21 0.08 5.61
N ARG A 192 1.19 -0.93 6.50
CA ARG A 192 0.11 -1.09 7.50
C ARG A 192 -0.06 0.11 8.41
N THR A 193 1.03 0.84 8.68
CA THR A 193 1.03 2.03 9.55
C THR A 193 0.14 3.16 9.03
N GLU A 194 -0.06 3.27 7.72
CA GLU A 194 -0.81 4.36 7.10
C GLU A 194 -2.09 3.92 6.45
N LEU A 195 -2.13 2.71 5.89
CA LEU A 195 -3.37 2.13 5.39
C LEU A 195 -4.33 1.75 6.54
N ALA A 196 -3.86 1.79 7.79
CA ALA A 196 -4.72 1.78 8.97
C ALA A 196 -5.77 2.91 8.98
N VAL A 197 -5.58 4.00 8.23
CA VAL A 197 -6.55 5.09 8.11
C VAL A 197 -7.93 4.61 7.63
N TRP A 198 -7.97 3.54 6.83
CA TRP A 198 -9.20 2.97 6.28
C TRP A 198 -10.03 2.21 7.32
N MET A 199 -9.40 1.70 8.38
CA MET A 199 -10.00 0.71 9.28
C MET A 199 -11.20 1.28 10.04
N GLU A 200 -11.12 2.53 10.52
CA GLU A 200 -12.22 3.14 11.29
C GLU A 200 -13.48 3.33 10.45
N GLY A 201 -13.33 3.70 9.18
CA GLY A 201 -14.44 3.86 8.25
C GLY A 201 -15.20 2.55 8.02
N PHE A 202 -14.47 1.45 7.82
CA PHE A 202 -15.06 0.11 7.67
C PHE A 202 -15.64 -0.41 8.99
N ARG A 203 -14.97 -0.17 10.12
CA ARG A 203 -15.46 -0.57 11.45
C ARG A 203 -16.82 0.05 11.77
N ARG A 204 -17.03 1.34 11.44
CA ARG A 204 -18.32 2.03 11.61
C ARG A 204 -19.47 1.41 10.82
N ASN A 205 -19.14 0.71 9.74
CA ASN A 205 -20.10 -0.01 8.90
C ASN A 205 -20.15 -1.52 9.22
N GLY A 206 -19.63 -1.93 10.39
CA GLY A 206 -19.70 -3.31 10.86
C GLY A 206 -18.78 -4.27 10.10
N ILE A 207 -17.70 -3.78 9.50
CA ILE A 207 -16.74 -4.59 8.74
C ILE A 207 -15.42 -4.69 9.52
N ALA A 208 -14.91 -5.91 9.70
CA ALA A 208 -13.58 -6.14 10.25
C ALA A 208 -12.50 -5.81 9.21
N THR A 209 -11.34 -5.34 9.66
CA THR A 209 -10.22 -5.03 8.76
C THR A 209 -8.93 -5.70 9.21
N LEU A 210 -8.23 -6.32 8.25
CA LEU A 210 -6.81 -6.65 8.34
C LEU A 210 -6.01 -5.78 7.39
N VAL A 211 -4.83 -5.32 7.78
CA VAL A 211 -3.87 -4.63 6.90
C VAL A 211 -2.53 -5.32 7.03
N LEU A 212 -1.94 -5.71 5.90
CA LEU A 212 -0.66 -6.42 5.87
C LEU A 212 0.21 -6.04 4.68
N GLU A 213 1.50 -6.14 4.90
CA GLU A 213 2.51 -5.95 3.88
C GLU A 213 2.51 -7.05 2.81
N ILE A 214 2.83 -6.65 1.58
CA ILE A 214 3.07 -7.55 0.46
C ILE A 214 4.54 -8.01 0.40
N PRO A 215 4.86 -9.14 -0.26
CA PRO A 215 6.23 -9.65 -0.34
C PRO A 215 7.26 -8.60 -0.80
N GLY A 216 8.35 -8.52 -0.05
CA GLY A 216 9.44 -7.55 -0.27
C GLY A 216 9.19 -6.14 0.28
N THR A 217 8.12 -5.94 1.04
CA THR A 217 7.80 -4.66 1.69
C THR A 217 7.68 -4.81 3.20
N GLY A 218 8.04 -3.74 3.93
CA GLY A 218 8.00 -3.66 5.39
C GLY A 218 8.51 -4.92 6.09
N ASP A 219 7.63 -5.61 6.84
CA ASP A 219 7.95 -6.84 7.58
C ASP A 219 7.33 -8.10 6.95
N CYS A 220 6.93 -8.06 5.68
CA CYS A 220 6.33 -9.23 5.05
C CYS A 220 7.33 -10.41 5.10
N PRO A 221 6.93 -11.59 5.63
CA PRO A 221 7.85 -12.70 5.83
C PRO A 221 8.13 -13.51 4.56
N ALA A 222 7.31 -13.35 3.51
CA ALA A 222 7.44 -14.11 2.28
C ALA A 222 8.71 -13.71 1.51
N ASP A 223 9.49 -14.70 1.06
CA ASP A 223 10.70 -14.46 0.27
C ASP A 223 10.35 -13.68 -1.02
N PRO A 224 10.81 -12.43 -1.20
CA PRO A 224 10.48 -11.61 -2.37
C PRO A 224 11.07 -12.16 -3.67
N SER A 225 12.10 -13.00 -3.60
CA SER A 225 12.77 -13.56 -4.76
C SER A 225 12.08 -14.81 -5.30
N ASP A 226 11.16 -15.42 -4.55
CA ASP A 226 10.40 -16.61 -4.95
C ASP A 226 9.00 -16.19 -5.45
N PRO A 227 8.67 -16.40 -6.75
CA PRO A 227 7.37 -16.02 -7.29
C PRO A 227 6.19 -16.81 -6.70
N THR A 228 6.45 -17.92 -6.00
CA THR A 228 5.45 -18.77 -5.35
C THR A 228 5.28 -18.50 -3.85
N SER A 229 6.18 -17.73 -3.23
CA SER A 229 6.05 -17.31 -1.81
C SER A 229 4.75 -16.58 -1.47
N PRO A 230 4.14 -15.77 -2.37
CA PRO A 230 2.88 -15.10 -2.04
C PRO A 230 1.74 -16.10 -1.83
N ASP A 231 1.75 -17.24 -2.53
CA ASP A 231 0.69 -18.23 -2.39
C ASP A 231 0.74 -18.92 -1.03
N ARG A 232 1.95 -19.22 -0.51
CA ARG A 232 2.15 -19.75 0.85
C ARG A 232 1.73 -18.74 1.92
N LEU A 233 2.08 -17.47 1.71
CA LEU A 233 1.68 -16.36 2.57
C LEU A 233 0.16 -16.29 2.71
N TYR A 234 -0.53 -16.25 1.58
CA TYR A 234 -1.99 -16.11 1.55
C TYR A 234 -2.72 -17.38 1.97
N SER A 235 -2.16 -18.58 1.73
CA SER A 235 -2.69 -19.82 2.31
C SER A 235 -2.70 -19.76 3.83
N SER A 236 -1.58 -19.35 4.45
CA SER A 236 -1.49 -19.25 5.92
C SER A 236 -2.40 -18.17 6.49
N LEU A 237 -2.50 -17.02 5.81
CA LEU A 237 -3.41 -15.93 6.18
C LEU A 237 -4.87 -16.39 6.15
N LEU A 238 -5.31 -17.01 5.05
CA LEU A 238 -6.71 -17.40 4.87
C LEU A 238 -7.09 -18.61 5.75
N ASP A 239 -6.15 -19.53 6.00
CA ASP A 239 -6.34 -20.58 7.01
C ASP A 239 -6.58 -19.98 8.40
N TRP A 240 -5.79 -18.97 8.79
CA TRP A 240 -6.00 -18.27 10.07
C TRP A 240 -7.35 -17.55 10.10
N VAL A 241 -7.74 -16.86 9.02
CA VAL A 241 -9.05 -16.19 8.90
C VAL A 241 -10.19 -17.19 9.08
N SER A 242 -10.10 -18.38 8.47
CA SER A 242 -11.12 -19.42 8.55
C SER A 242 -11.36 -19.94 9.98
N GLN A 243 -10.38 -19.77 10.87
CA GLN A 243 -10.45 -20.18 12.28
C GLN A 243 -11.05 -19.10 13.19
N GLN A 244 -11.26 -17.88 12.69
CA GLN A 244 -11.81 -16.77 13.47
C GLN A 244 -13.33 -16.81 13.45
N SER A 245 -13.95 -17.40 14.47
CA SER A 245 -15.42 -17.52 14.57
C SER A 245 -16.19 -16.18 14.57
N SER A 246 -15.53 -15.05 14.87
CA SER A 246 -16.12 -13.71 14.78
C SER A 246 -16.10 -13.11 13.37
N LEU A 247 -15.48 -13.78 12.40
CA LEU A 247 -15.38 -13.36 11.00
C LEU A 247 -16.22 -14.28 10.13
N ASP A 248 -17.00 -13.70 9.23
CA ASP A 248 -17.72 -14.44 8.20
C ASP A 248 -16.77 -14.72 7.03
N ALA A 249 -16.15 -15.90 7.04
CA ALA A 249 -15.19 -16.32 6.03
C ALA A 249 -15.78 -16.32 4.60
N ALA A 250 -17.09 -16.54 4.44
CA ALA A 250 -17.75 -16.48 3.14
C ALA A 250 -17.89 -15.03 2.61
N LYS A 251 -17.64 -14.03 3.47
CA LYS A 251 -17.66 -12.61 3.15
C LYS A 251 -16.28 -11.97 3.26
N THR A 252 -15.21 -12.75 3.19
CA THR A 252 -13.85 -12.21 3.11
C THR A 252 -13.59 -11.61 1.74
N ALA A 253 -13.19 -10.34 1.69
CA ALA A 253 -12.78 -9.65 0.47
C ALA A 253 -11.41 -8.99 0.62
N ILE A 254 -10.75 -8.74 -0.50
CA ILE A 254 -9.44 -8.07 -0.53
C ILE A 254 -9.57 -6.72 -1.26
N TRP A 255 -8.93 -5.69 -0.72
CA TRP A 255 -8.67 -4.45 -1.43
C TRP A 255 -7.18 -4.13 -1.41
N ALA A 256 -6.54 -4.25 -2.57
CA ALA A 256 -5.11 -4.07 -2.72
C ALA A 256 -4.75 -2.75 -3.42
N PHE A 257 -3.78 -2.03 -2.85
CA PHE A 257 -3.36 -0.70 -3.28
C PHE A 257 -2.06 -0.76 -4.09
N SER A 258 -1.99 -0.03 -5.21
CA SER A 258 -0.79 0.13 -6.02
C SER A 258 -0.15 -1.22 -6.39
N THR A 259 1.13 -1.45 -6.07
CA THR A 259 1.83 -2.73 -6.28
C THR A 259 1.14 -3.92 -5.60
N GLY A 260 0.33 -3.69 -4.57
CA GLY A 260 -0.54 -4.72 -4.00
C GLY A 260 -1.53 -5.30 -5.01
N GLY A 261 -1.93 -4.51 -6.02
CA GLY A 261 -2.79 -4.94 -7.12
C GLY A 261 -2.23 -6.14 -7.89
N TYR A 262 -0.90 -6.25 -8.04
CA TYR A 262 -0.26 -7.46 -8.59
C TYR A 262 -0.60 -8.71 -7.77
N TYR A 263 -0.50 -8.61 -6.45
CA TYR A 263 -0.81 -9.70 -5.55
C TYR A 263 -2.31 -9.97 -5.43
N ALA A 264 -3.16 -8.95 -5.56
CA ALA A 264 -4.61 -9.13 -5.67
C ALA A 264 -4.99 -9.92 -6.93
N ILE A 265 -4.40 -9.59 -8.08
CA ILE A 265 -4.65 -10.35 -9.31
C ILE A 265 -4.20 -11.80 -9.12
N ARG A 266 -3.03 -12.04 -8.52
CA ARG A 266 -2.56 -13.40 -8.23
C ARG A 266 -3.51 -14.16 -7.30
N VAL A 267 -3.79 -13.62 -6.12
CA VAL A 267 -4.59 -14.31 -5.08
C VAL A 267 -6.03 -14.56 -5.52
N ALA A 268 -6.60 -13.70 -6.38
CA ALA A 268 -7.90 -13.93 -6.97
C ALA A 268 -7.94 -15.24 -7.78
N HIS A 269 -6.85 -15.64 -8.44
CA HIS A 269 -6.78 -16.87 -9.22
C HIS A 269 -6.23 -18.07 -8.42
N THR A 270 -5.37 -17.84 -7.43
CA THR A 270 -4.75 -18.93 -6.65
C THR A 270 -5.59 -19.36 -5.44
N HIS A 271 -6.43 -18.47 -4.90
CA HIS A 271 -7.27 -18.71 -3.71
C HIS A 271 -8.74 -18.37 -3.96
N ALA A 272 -9.21 -18.53 -5.21
CA ALA A 272 -10.53 -18.10 -5.67
C ALA A 272 -11.69 -18.51 -4.75
N ALA A 273 -11.70 -19.77 -4.30
CA ALA A 273 -12.78 -20.35 -3.50
C ALA A 273 -12.89 -19.77 -2.06
N GLN A 274 -11.88 -19.06 -1.58
CA GLN A 274 -11.83 -18.51 -0.22
C GLN A 274 -12.20 -17.02 -0.17
N LEU A 275 -12.51 -16.39 -1.32
CA LEU A 275 -12.67 -14.95 -1.45
C LEU A 275 -14.00 -14.61 -2.09
N ALA A 276 -14.81 -13.81 -1.39
CA ALA A 276 -16.04 -13.27 -1.93
C ALA A 276 -15.77 -12.29 -3.10
N GLY A 277 -14.66 -11.55 -3.01
CA GLY A 277 -14.27 -10.61 -4.05
C GLY A 277 -12.91 -9.98 -3.78
N VAL A 278 -12.27 -9.52 -4.85
CA VAL A 278 -10.93 -8.95 -4.82
C VAL A 278 -10.89 -7.68 -5.65
N VAL A 279 -10.28 -6.62 -5.11
CA VAL A 279 -10.06 -5.36 -5.81
C VAL A 279 -8.56 -5.16 -6.02
N ALA A 280 -8.16 -5.02 -7.27
CA ALA A 280 -6.83 -4.56 -7.65
C ALA A 280 -6.91 -3.09 -8.06
N LEU A 281 -6.42 -2.20 -7.20
CA LEU A 281 -6.42 -0.75 -7.43
C LEU A 281 -5.02 -0.28 -7.86
N GLY A 282 -4.88 0.10 -9.13
CA GLY A 282 -3.64 0.62 -9.71
C GLY A 282 -2.44 -0.31 -9.59
N GLY A 283 -2.59 -1.61 -9.86
CA GLY A 283 -1.48 -2.55 -9.96
C GLY A 283 -1.18 -2.96 -11.40
N GLY A 284 -0.22 -3.88 -11.57
CA GLY A 284 0.13 -4.51 -12.85
C GLY A 284 0.21 -6.03 -12.76
N CYS A 285 0.49 -6.72 -13.86
CA CYS A 285 0.54 -8.20 -13.90
C CYS A 285 1.60 -8.79 -14.86
N HIS A 286 2.07 -8.01 -15.83
CA HIS A 286 2.96 -8.43 -16.90
C HIS A 286 3.75 -7.25 -17.46
N HIS A 287 3.06 -6.23 -17.98
CA HIS A 287 3.65 -5.06 -18.63
C HIS A 287 4.44 -4.17 -17.67
N MET A 288 4.09 -4.16 -16.38
CA MET A 288 4.92 -3.58 -15.32
C MET A 288 6.35 -4.14 -15.25
N PHE A 289 6.62 -5.31 -15.86
CA PHE A 289 7.93 -5.94 -15.93
C PHE A 289 8.60 -5.82 -17.30
N ASP A 290 7.99 -5.11 -18.25
CA ASP A 290 8.61 -4.90 -19.57
C ASP A 290 9.87 -4.06 -19.40
N LYS A 291 10.97 -4.52 -20.00
CA LYS A 291 12.25 -3.80 -19.95
C LYS A 291 12.11 -2.37 -20.46
N THR A 292 11.36 -2.16 -21.54
CA THR A 292 11.10 -0.82 -22.08
C THR A 292 10.41 0.08 -21.06
N TRP A 293 9.42 -0.42 -20.32
CA TRP A 293 8.77 0.34 -19.26
C TRP A 293 9.77 0.66 -18.14
N LEU A 294 10.45 -0.36 -17.61
CA LEU A 294 11.43 -0.22 -16.54
C LEU A 294 12.62 0.69 -16.89
N ASP A 295 12.94 0.86 -18.17
CA ASP A 295 13.96 1.80 -18.64
C ASP A 295 13.54 3.28 -18.52
N HIS A 296 12.24 3.58 -18.42
CA HIS A 296 11.72 4.96 -18.42
C HIS A 296 11.06 5.37 -17.10
N VAL A 297 10.66 4.45 -16.24
CA VAL A 297 9.79 4.78 -15.08
C VAL A 297 10.39 5.68 -14.01
N ASN A 298 11.72 5.73 -13.90
CA ASN A 298 12.40 6.40 -12.78
C ASN A 298 12.21 7.91 -12.74
N HIS A 299 11.79 8.52 -13.86
CA HIS A 299 11.60 9.97 -13.98
C HIS A 299 10.14 10.38 -14.23
N LEU A 300 9.19 9.44 -14.12
CA LEU A 300 7.78 9.67 -14.41
C LEU A 300 7.02 10.10 -13.15
N GLU A 301 5.83 9.55 -12.91
CA GLU A 301 4.96 10.01 -11.83
C GLU A 301 5.47 9.65 -10.45
N TYR A 302 6.10 8.49 -10.25
CA TYR A 302 6.55 8.08 -8.91
C TYR A 302 7.55 9.10 -8.32
N PRO A 303 7.50 9.42 -7.01
CA PRO A 303 8.34 10.49 -6.46
C PRO A 303 9.85 10.23 -6.47
N PHE A 304 10.27 8.99 -6.74
CA PHE A 304 11.66 8.50 -6.64
C PHE A 304 11.96 7.50 -7.77
N ASP A 305 13.10 6.84 -7.69
CA ASP A 305 13.57 5.76 -8.57
C ASP A 305 12.68 4.49 -8.49
N LEU A 306 11.61 4.45 -9.27
CA LEU A 306 10.62 3.36 -9.27
C LEU A 306 11.21 1.99 -9.65
N ALA A 307 11.94 1.87 -10.76
CA ALA A 307 12.55 0.62 -11.22
C ALA A 307 13.52 0.05 -10.18
N ASP A 308 14.33 0.91 -9.56
CA ASP A 308 15.26 0.55 -8.50
C ASP A 308 14.54 0.09 -7.23
N THR A 309 13.45 0.78 -6.87
CA THR A 309 12.62 0.39 -5.72
C THR A 309 11.91 -0.94 -5.99
N LEU A 310 11.42 -1.17 -7.22
CA LEU A 310 10.84 -2.45 -7.65
C LEU A 310 11.90 -3.56 -7.63
N ALA A 311 13.13 -3.31 -8.12
CA ALA A 311 14.22 -4.27 -8.06
C ALA A 311 14.52 -4.69 -6.62
N HIS A 312 14.60 -3.73 -5.70
CA HIS A 312 14.73 -4.01 -4.27
C HIS A 312 13.59 -4.88 -3.75
N LYS A 313 12.33 -4.48 -4.03
CA LYS A 313 11.11 -5.17 -3.61
C LYS A 313 11.03 -6.61 -4.14
N PHE A 314 11.46 -6.88 -5.37
CA PHE A 314 11.42 -8.22 -5.98
C PHE A 314 12.70 -9.04 -5.70
N GLY A 315 13.49 -8.64 -4.71
CA GLY A 315 14.62 -9.44 -4.22
C GLY A 315 15.91 -9.31 -5.02
N TYR A 316 16.02 -8.33 -5.93
CA TYR A 316 17.25 -8.04 -6.69
C TYR A 316 18.19 -7.06 -5.98
N GLY A 317 17.74 -6.46 -4.86
CA GLY A 317 18.53 -5.46 -4.14
C GLY A 317 18.83 -4.26 -5.04
N THR A 318 20.12 -4.03 -5.32
CA THR A 318 20.58 -2.93 -6.18
C THR A 318 20.88 -3.37 -7.62
N ASP A 319 20.65 -4.63 -7.97
CA ASP A 319 20.91 -5.17 -9.32
C ASP A 319 19.74 -4.94 -10.28
N VAL A 320 19.52 -3.66 -10.60
CA VAL A 320 18.44 -3.21 -11.50
C VAL A 320 18.59 -3.76 -12.92
N PRO A 321 19.78 -3.84 -13.54
CA PRO A 321 19.93 -4.46 -14.85
C PRO A 321 19.43 -5.89 -14.88
N ARG A 322 19.81 -6.71 -13.88
CA ARG A 322 19.34 -8.09 -13.79
C ARG A 322 17.82 -8.17 -13.56
N PHE A 323 17.26 -7.29 -12.74
CA PHE A 323 15.81 -7.20 -12.57
C PHE A 323 15.11 -6.94 -13.93
N LYS A 324 15.60 -5.96 -14.70
CA LYS A 324 15.04 -5.62 -16.02
C LYS A 324 15.09 -6.78 -17.02
N ASP A 325 16.12 -7.61 -16.94
CA ASP A 325 16.30 -8.75 -17.85
C ASP A 325 15.47 -9.98 -17.44
N GLU A 326 15.29 -10.21 -16.13
CA GLU A 326 14.65 -11.43 -15.61
C GLU A 326 13.18 -11.26 -15.22
N ALA A 327 12.73 -10.05 -14.84
CA ALA A 327 11.46 -9.84 -14.15
C ALA A 327 10.24 -10.32 -14.94
N SER A 328 10.17 -10.02 -16.24
CA SER A 328 9.06 -10.45 -17.08
C SER A 328 8.96 -11.97 -17.14
N THR A 329 10.09 -12.67 -17.29
CA THR A 329 10.12 -14.14 -17.30
C THR A 329 9.74 -14.73 -15.95
N LYS A 330 10.18 -14.12 -14.85
CA LYS A 330 10.08 -14.70 -13.50
C LYS A 330 8.78 -14.37 -12.76
N PHE A 331 8.26 -13.15 -12.92
CA PHE A 331 7.14 -12.64 -12.11
C PHE A 331 5.89 -12.30 -12.92
N SER A 332 5.91 -12.40 -14.26
CA SER A 332 4.68 -12.15 -14.99
C SER A 332 3.62 -13.20 -14.70
N LEU A 333 2.42 -12.74 -14.31
CA LEU A 333 1.24 -13.56 -14.10
C LEU A 333 0.66 -14.13 -15.42
N LEU A 334 1.08 -13.59 -16.56
CA LEU A 334 0.81 -14.20 -17.86
C LEU A 334 1.74 -15.38 -18.09
N ASN A 335 3.06 -15.18 -17.89
CA ASN A 335 4.07 -16.18 -18.23
C ASN A 335 4.03 -17.39 -17.27
N ASP A 336 3.68 -17.18 -15.99
CA ASP A 336 3.53 -18.26 -15.03
C ASP A 336 2.16 -18.99 -15.11
N GLY A 337 1.28 -18.54 -16.02
CA GLY A 337 -0.03 -19.14 -16.27
C GLY A 337 -1.11 -18.77 -15.25
N THR A 338 -0.83 -17.89 -14.28
CA THR A 338 -1.81 -17.46 -13.27
C THR A 338 -3.07 -16.86 -13.89
N LEU A 339 -2.91 -16.00 -14.90
CA LEU A 339 -4.04 -15.35 -15.59
C LEU A 339 -4.92 -16.32 -16.40
N ASP A 340 -4.39 -17.49 -16.76
CA ASP A 340 -5.09 -18.50 -17.56
C ASP A 340 -5.69 -19.63 -16.70
N ARG A 341 -5.64 -19.50 -15.38
CA ARG A 341 -6.32 -20.43 -14.46
C ARG A 341 -7.84 -20.38 -14.70
N LYS A 342 -8.48 -21.55 -14.59
CA LYS A 342 -9.93 -21.72 -14.77
C LYS A 342 -10.76 -21.10 -13.65
N GLU A 343 -10.15 -20.90 -12.49
CA GLU A 343 -10.81 -20.36 -11.32
C GLU A 343 -10.29 -18.94 -11.07
N CYS A 344 -11.21 -18.02 -10.84
CA CYS A 344 -10.91 -16.66 -10.39
C CYS A 344 -12.03 -16.22 -9.46
N ALA A 345 -11.69 -15.67 -8.30
CA ALA A 345 -12.62 -14.93 -7.49
C ALA A 345 -13.16 -13.74 -8.28
N ARG A 346 -14.30 -13.21 -7.85
CA ARG A 346 -14.88 -12.01 -8.45
C ARG A 346 -13.87 -10.85 -8.33
N LEU A 347 -13.24 -10.49 -9.45
CA LEU A 347 -12.11 -9.56 -9.48
C LEU A 347 -12.53 -8.24 -10.13
N LEU A 348 -12.37 -7.14 -9.38
CA LEU A 348 -12.55 -5.77 -9.84
C LEU A 348 -11.19 -5.12 -10.10
N LEU A 349 -10.95 -4.74 -11.35
CA LEU A 349 -9.78 -3.99 -11.79
C LEU A 349 -10.11 -2.48 -11.82
N VAL A 350 -9.40 -1.67 -11.03
CA VAL A 350 -9.63 -0.21 -10.98
C VAL A 350 -8.33 0.54 -11.17
N ASN A 351 -8.27 1.45 -12.15
CA ASN A 351 -7.11 2.32 -12.33
C ASN A 351 -7.48 3.64 -13.04
N GLY A 352 -6.59 4.63 -13.00
CA GLY A 352 -6.64 5.77 -13.90
C GLY A 352 -6.05 5.45 -15.27
N THR A 353 -6.58 6.03 -16.34
CA THR A 353 -6.09 5.77 -17.70
C THR A 353 -4.72 6.37 -18.00
N GLU A 354 -4.31 7.36 -17.20
CA GLU A 354 -3.06 8.10 -17.34
C GLU A 354 -2.03 7.67 -16.29
N ASP A 355 -2.17 6.46 -15.72
CA ASP A 355 -1.24 5.92 -14.72
C ASP A 355 0.18 5.82 -15.30
N GLU A 356 1.10 6.55 -14.68
CA GLU A 356 2.51 6.62 -15.05
C GLU A 356 3.41 5.84 -14.07
N ILE A 357 2.82 5.10 -13.12
CA ILE A 357 3.50 4.20 -12.17
C ILE A 357 3.35 2.74 -12.60
N PHE A 358 2.13 2.31 -12.98
CA PHE A 358 1.91 1.02 -13.62
C PHE A 358 1.07 1.17 -14.88
N PRO A 359 1.48 0.54 -15.99
CA PRO A 359 0.81 0.71 -17.26
C PRO A 359 -0.59 0.08 -17.19
N ILE A 360 -1.63 0.87 -17.47
CA ILE A 360 -3.02 0.36 -17.52
C ILE A 360 -3.19 -0.78 -18.53
N ASP A 361 -2.27 -0.89 -19.50
CA ASP A 361 -2.11 -2.01 -20.42
C ASP A 361 -2.16 -3.39 -19.73
N ASP A 362 -1.66 -3.49 -18.50
CA ASP A 362 -1.77 -4.70 -17.68
C ASP A 362 -3.23 -5.13 -17.45
N TYR A 363 -4.13 -4.18 -17.20
CA TYR A 363 -5.52 -4.48 -16.95
C TYR A 363 -6.26 -4.85 -18.23
N TYR A 364 -5.91 -4.25 -19.37
CA TYR A 364 -6.41 -4.69 -20.67
C TYR A 364 -5.97 -6.12 -20.99
N LEU A 365 -4.71 -6.47 -20.70
CA LEU A 365 -4.21 -7.83 -20.86
C LEU A 365 -4.97 -8.81 -19.94
N ALA A 366 -5.14 -8.47 -18.66
CA ALA A 366 -5.85 -9.33 -17.71
C ALA A 366 -7.31 -9.61 -18.13
N LEU A 367 -7.97 -8.64 -18.78
CA LEU A 367 -9.34 -8.79 -19.31
C LEU A 367 -9.43 -9.76 -20.52
N GLN A 368 -8.32 -10.05 -21.18
CA GLN A 368 -8.25 -10.98 -22.31
C GLN A 368 -7.96 -12.44 -21.89
N ARG A 369 -7.86 -12.71 -20.59
CA ARG A 369 -7.37 -13.97 -20.03
C ARG A 369 -8.30 -14.52 -18.96
N GLY A 370 -8.37 -15.85 -18.83
CA GLY A 370 -9.10 -16.54 -17.76
C GLY A 370 -10.60 -16.17 -17.65
N GLU A 371 -11.13 -16.27 -16.44
CA GLU A 371 -12.53 -15.93 -16.14
C GLU A 371 -12.83 -14.43 -16.34
N PRO A 372 -14.09 -14.07 -16.68
CA PRO A 372 -14.51 -12.67 -16.79
C PRO A 372 -14.25 -11.86 -15.53
N LYS A 373 -13.83 -10.61 -15.71
CA LYS A 373 -13.50 -9.67 -14.62
C LYS A 373 -14.35 -8.42 -14.74
N GLU A 374 -14.55 -7.72 -13.64
CA GLU A 374 -15.16 -6.40 -13.62
C GLU A 374 -14.09 -5.32 -13.70
N VAL A 375 -14.44 -4.17 -14.27
CA VAL A 375 -13.47 -3.10 -14.49
C VAL A 375 -14.09 -1.72 -14.30
N ARG A 376 -13.32 -0.80 -13.72
CA ARG A 376 -13.57 0.64 -13.75
C ARG A 376 -12.28 1.38 -14.05
N PHE A 377 -12.22 2.03 -15.21
CA PHE A 377 -11.17 2.99 -15.51
C PHE A 377 -11.65 4.41 -15.26
N VAL A 378 -10.82 5.22 -14.61
CA VAL A 378 -11.06 6.65 -14.38
C VAL A 378 -10.31 7.44 -15.45
N SER A 379 -11.04 7.97 -16.42
CA SER A 379 -10.47 8.61 -17.60
C SER A 379 -9.73 9.90 -17.25
N GLY A 380 -8.54 10.09 -17.80
CA GLY A 380 -7.75 11.33 -17.63
C GLY A 380 -7.13 11.50 -16.25
N VAL A 381 -7.19 10.48 -15.40
CA VAL A 381 -6.60 10.49 -14.05
C VAL A 381 -5.39 9.56 -14.04
N LYS A 382 -4.37 9.95 -13.28
CA LYS A 382 -3.13 9.20 -13.10
C LYS A 382 -3.30 8.01 -12.16
N HIS A 383 -2.21 7.55 -11.53
CA HIS A 383 -2.15 6.35 -10.71
C HIS A 383 -3.35 6.16 -9.78
N MET A 384 -3.90 4.95 -9.78
CA MET A 384 -5.03 4.51 -8.97
C MET A 384 -6.36 5.26 -9.22
N GLY A 385 -6.44 6.24 -10.12
CA GLY A 385 -7.70 6.92 -10.43
C GLY A 385 -8.28 7.71 -9.24
N GLU A 386 -7.43 8.14 -8.32
CA GLU A 386 -7.84 8.78 -7.07
C GLU A 386 -8.29 10.24 -7.26
N PRO A 387 -9.22 10.76 -6.43
CA PRO A 387 -9.95 10.05 -5.36
C PRO A 387 -11.25 9.37 -5.84
N GLU A 388 -11.63 9.48 -7.13
CA GLU A 388 -12.90 8.94 -7.64
C GLU A 388 -13.00 7.42 -7.43
N SER A 389 -11.89 6.70 -7.67
CA SER A 389 -11.81 5.24 -7.57
C SER A 389 -12.26 4.70 -6.21
N PHE A 390 -11.95 5.40 -5.11
CA PHE A 390 -12.32 4.99 -3.75
C PHE A 390 -13.83 4.82 -3.59
N GLY A 391 -14.62 5.78 -4.09
CA GLY A 391 -16.07 5.71 -4.03
C GLY A 391 -16.64 4.54 -4.85
N VAL A 392 -16.03 4.24 -6.00
CA VAL A 392 -16.44 3.09 -6.83
C VAL A 392 -16.17 1.79 -6.09
N ILE A 393 -14.99 1.65 -5.52
CA ILE A 393 -14.54 0.44 -4.83
C ILE A 393 -15.39 0.16 -3.60
N MET A 394 -15.58 1.15 -2.73
CA MET A 394 -16.38 0.97 -1.53
C MET A 394 -17.82 0.58 -1.87
N ARG A 395 -18.46 1.21 -2.87
CA ARG A 395 -19.80 0.79 -3.33
C ARG A 395 -19.82 -0.65 -3.83
N TRP A 396 -18.77 -1.09 -4.52
CA TRP A 396 -18.66 -2.47 -4.99
C TRP A 396 -18.52 -3.45 -3.82
N LEU A 397 -17.64 -3.16 -2.86
CA LEU A 397 -17.43 -3.97 -1.64
C LEU A 397 -18.71 -4.03 -0.78
N TYR A 398 -19.39 -2.92 -0.57
CA TYR A 398 -20.63 -2.91 0.21
C TYR A 398 -21.76 -3.70 -0.44
N ARG A 399 -21.89 -3.63 -1.77
CA ARG A 399 -22.82 -4.51 -2.51
C ARG A 399 -22.42 -5.97 -2.41
N LEU A 400 -21.12 -6.29 -2.39
CA LEU A 400 -20.62 -7.65 -2.21
C LEU A 400 -21.07 -8.22 -0.85
N TRP A 401 -21.07 -7.40 0.21
CA TRP A 401 -21.48 -7.82 1.55
C TRP A 401 -22.97 -7.68 1.86
N GLY A 402 -23.72 -6.99 1.00
CA GLY A 402 -25.12 -6.65 1.24
C GLY A 402 -25.30 -5.60 2.35
N VAL A 403 -24.35 -4.67 2.48
CA VAL A 403 -24.34 -3.63 3.51
C VAL A 403 -24.69 -2.28 2.88
N GLU A 404 -25.59 -1.53 3.51
CA GLU A 404 -25.86 -0.14 3.15
C GLU A 404 -24.94 0.78 3.96
N ALA A 405 -24.13 1.60 3.28
CA ALA A 405 -23.16 2.48 3.90
C ALA A 405 -23.17 3.87 3.23
N ASP A 406 -22.99 4.92 4.04
CA ASP A 406 -22.77 6.28 3.54
C ASP A 406 -21.28 6.46 3.19
N ILE A 407 -21.00 6.40 1.88
CA ILE A 407 -19.65 6.58 1.32
C ILE A 407 -19.07 7.95 1.66
N GLY A 408 -19.90 9.00 1.68
CA GLY A 408 -19.43 10.35 2.02
C GLY A 408 -19.00 10.44 3.48
N ALA A 409 -19.79 9.86 4.38
CA ALA A 409 -19.44 9.77 5.79
C ALA A 409 -18.16 8.95 6.03
N GLN A 410 -17.97 7.85 5.31
CA GLN A 410 -16.74 7.06 5.38
C GLN A 410 -15.53 7.81 4.83
N MET A 411 -15.64 8.47 3.68
CA MET A 411 -14.53 9.30 3.15
C MET A 411 -14.15 10.41 4.14
N GLY A 412 -15.14 10.93 4.88
CA GLY A 412 -14.93 11.89 5.96
C GLY A 412 -14.02 11.39 7.09
N THR A 413 -13.87 10.06 7.29
CA THR A 413 -12.98 9.51 8.34
C THR A 413 -11.51 9.49 7.94
N LEU A 414 -11.19 9.71 6.66
CA LEU A 414 -9.82 9.63 6.14
C LEU A 414 -9.06 10.95 6.30
N MET A 415 -9.77 12.08 6.30
CA MET A 415 -9.15 13.39 6.45
C MET A 415 -8.65 13.55 7.89
N PHE A 416 -7.34 13.49 8.05
CA PHE A 416 -6.73 13.83 9.32
C PHE A 416 -6.78 15.35 9.53
N LYS A 417 -7.41 15.77 10.63
CA LYS A 417 -7.45 17.17 11.06
C LYS A 417 -6.82 17.24 12.45
N PRO A 418 -5.61 17.79 12.60
CA PRO A 418 -4.97 17.86 13.90
C PRO A 418 -5.84 18.68 14.86
N LYS A 419 -5.99 18.18 16.08
CA LYS A 419 -6.70 18.87 17.17
C LYS A 419 -5.72 19.60 18.09
N TYR A 420 -4.47 19.14 18.16
CA TYR A 420 -3.48 19.58 19.15
C TYR A 420 -2.14 20.05 18.57
#